data_AF-A0A1G7F139-F1
#
_entry.id   AF-A0A1G7F139-F1
#
_cell.length_a   1.000
_cell.length_b   1.000
_cell.length_c   1.000
_cell.angle_alpha   90.00
_cell.angle_beta   90.00
_cell.angle_gamma   90.00
#
_symmetry.space_group_name_H-M   'P 1'
#
loop_
_entity.id
_entity.type
_entity.pdbx_description
1 polymer ?
#
loop_
_entity_poly.entity_id
_entity_poly.type
_entity_poly.pdbx_seq_one_letter_code
_entity_poly.pdbx_strand_id
1 'polypeptide(L)'
;MSRTDTSVLHATAVAVAGNGLLIRGASGSGKSGLALEMMVRGAALVADDRVIVTARDGALWLSAPSPIAGLIEARGLGLLRATPARGPVRLVAVLDLDEPETDRLPQCREIMLQGQRIPLLHNSVHTSFPAALVQYLTSGRRDHGDMQDQPTGSQRVVLVTGPSGAGRSTAINVLEDIGFEAIDNIPLSLIPRLLDGGALARPVALGVDIRNRDFSVQGLLDLHRRLGSEAGIEAQLLFLDCSSEVLARRYSETRRRHPMAPEESYTQGIARETELLRDARDAADVLIDTSELSPHDLRAQIERGFGDDSGQMLAVSLHSFSYKRGLPHGLDWAFDCRFLDNPHWEPALRALTGLDAAVTEHVARDARFAPFIEKLVDLAEFVLPACKEEGKAHLTFGFGCTGGQHRSVTVTETVARALAERGWQVSTRHRELERRGMSVRAGQGEASGGRQA
;
A
#
# COMPACT_ATOMS: atom_id res chain seq x y z
N MET A 1 -33.89 17.99 -28.78
CA MET A 1 -34.98 17.76 -27.80
C MET A 1 -34.85 16.32 -27.33
N SER A 2 -34.38 16.09 -26.10
CA SER A 2 -34.28 14.74 -25.53
C SER A 2 -35.70 14.20 -25.32
N ARG A 3 -35.98 13.02 -25.88
CA ARG A 3 -37.31 12.39 -25.88
C ARG A 3 -37.50 11.75 -24.50
N THR A 4 -38.30 12.37 -23.65
CA THR A 4 -38.67 11.83 -22.32
C THR A 4 -39.57 10.62 -22.51
N ASP A 5 -39.08 9.43 -22.18
CA ASP A 5 -39.85 8.19 -22.25
C ASP A 5 -40.35 7.82 -20.84
N THR A 6 -41.65 7.56 -20.69
CA THR A 6 -42.29 7.35 -19.39
C THR A 6 -43.11 6.08 -19.40
N SER A 7 -42.90 5.21 -18.41
CA SER A 7 -43.69 3.98 -18.22
C SER A 7 -44.10 3.80 -16.77
N VAL A 8 -45.20 3.08 -16.54
CA VAL A 8 -45.64 2.68 -15.19
C VAL A 8 -45.35 1.20 -14.98
N LEU A 9 -44.67 0.86 -13.89
CA LEU A 9 -44.31 -0.51 -13.53
C LEU A 9 -45.06 -0.96 -12.29
N HIS A 10 -45.50 -2.22 -12.27
CA HIS A 10 -45.99 -2.87 -11.06
C HIS A 10 -44.81 -3.25 -10.17
N ALA A 11 -44.54 -2.42 -9.17
CA ALA A 11 -43.35 -2.46 -8.33
C ALA A 11 -43.56 -1.59 -7.08
N THR A 12 -42.64 -1.71 -6.13
CA THR A 12 -42.51 -0.77 -5.01
C THR A 12 -41.15 -0.06 -5.13
N ALA A 13 -41.07 1.21 -4.77
CA ALA A 13 -39.82 1.97 -4.84
C ALA A 13 -39.56 2.73 -3.54
N VAL A 14 -38.31 2.70 -3.10
CA VAL A 14 -37.81 3.41 -1.92
C VAL A 14 -36.53 4.16 -2.26
N ALA A 15 -36.17 5.14 -1.44
CA ALA A 15 -35.00 5.98 -1.64
C ALA A 15 -34.21 6.20 -0.35
N VAL A 16 -32.89 6.24 -0.46
CA VAL A 16 -31.97 6.63 0.62
C VAL A 16 -30.98 7.63 0.05
N ALA A 17 -30.77 8.77 0.70
CA ALA A 17 -29.84 9.81 0.26
C ALA A 17 -29.97 10.24 -1.22
N GLY A 18 -31.19 10.18 -1.80
CA GLY A 18 -31.45 10.52 -3.20
C GLY A 18 -31.21 9.38 -4.21
N ASN A 19 -30.81 8.20 -3.73
CA ASN A 19 -30.61 6.98 -4.52
C ASN A 19 -31.82 6.06 -4.38
N GLY A 20 -32.45 5.71 -5.50
CA GLY A 20 -33.68 4.94 -5.58
C GLY A 20 -33.44 3.46 -5.87
N LEU A 21 -34.16 2.59 -5.16
CA LEU A 21 -34.28 1.17 -5.41
C LEU A 21 -35.67 0.84 -5.95
N LEU A 22 -35.73 0.16 -7.08
CA LEU A 22 -36.98 -0.39 -7.61
C LEU A 22 -37.09 -1.88 -7.21
N ILE A 23 -38.08 -2.22 -6.40
CA ILE A 23 -38.35 -3.57 -5.90
C ILE A 23 -39.45 -4.20 -6.76
N ARG A 24 -39.11 -5.28 -7.46
CA ARG A 24 -40.00 -6.04 -8.34
C ARG A 24 -40.21 -7.46 -7.79
N GLY A 25 -41.17 -8.16 -8.38
CA GLY A 25 -41.51 -9.53 -8.05
C GLY A 25 -43.02 -9.77 -8.12
N ALA A 26 -43.42 -11.03 -8.09
CA ALA A 26 -44.79 -11.50 -8.20
C ALA A 26 -45.71 -10.91 -7.12
N SER A 27 -47.03 -10.97 -7.35
CA SER A 27 -47.99 -10.57 -6.34
C SER A 27 -47.80 -11.42 -5.07
N GLY A 28 -47.70 -10.77 -3.91
CA GLY A 28 -47.45 -11.45 -2.63
C GLY A 28 -45.99 -11.75 -2.30
N SER A 29 -45.01 -11.39 -3.15
CA SER A 29 -43.58 -11.62 -2.89
C SER A 29 -42.98 -10.83 -1.71
N GLY A 30 -43.75 -9.90 -1.12
CA GLY A 30 -43.32 -9.13 0.04
C GLY A 30 -42.75 -7.74 -0.24
N LYS A 31 -42.89 -7.20 -1.46
CA LYS A 31 -42.39 -5.86 -1.87
C LYS A 31 -42.69 -4.76 -0.84
N SER A 32 -43.95 -4.57 -0.48
CA SER A 32 -44.39 -3.53 0.47
C SER A 32 -43.88 -3.82 1.89
N GLY A 33 -43.78 -5.10 2.28
CA GLY A 33 -43.19 -5.50 3.57
C GLY A 33 -41.72 -5.13 3.69
N LEU A 34 -40.92 -5.43 2.66
CA LEU A 34 -39.52 -5.04 2.60
C LEU A 34 -39.35 -3.51 2.59
N ALA A 35 -40.20 -2.79 1.85
CA ALA A 35 -40.18 -1.33 1.84
C ALA A 35 -40.45 -0.75 3.24
N LEU A 36 -41.41 -1.28 3.99
CA LEU A 36 -41.66 -0.90 5.39
C LEU A 36 -40.43 -1.14 6.27
N GLU A 37 -39.76 -2.29 6.12
CA GLU A 37 -38.54 -2.59 6.86
C GLU A 37 -37.39 -1.63 6.53
N MET A 38 -37.23 -1.25 5.26
CA MET A 38 -36.24 -0.25 4.85
C MET A 38 -36.61 1.15 5.36
N MET A 39 -37.90 1.50 5.41
CA MET A 39 -38.36 2.78 5.95
C MET A 39 -38.04 2.93 7.44
N VAL A 40 -38.20 1.88 8.23
CA VAL A 40 -37.77 1.85 9.65
C VAL A 40 -36.27 2.12 9.80
N ARG A 41 -35.48 1.77 8.77
CA ARG A 41 -34.02 1.96 8.71
C ARG A 41 -33.60 3.26 8.02
N GLY A 42 -34.53 4.17 7.75
CA GLY A 42 -34.24 5.52 7.24
C GLY A 42 -34.48 5.71 5.74
N ALA A 43 -35.05 4.73 5.03
CA ALA A 43 -35.49 4.93 3.65
C ALA A 43 -36.78 5.77 3.57
N ALA A 44 -36.90 6.58 2.53
CA ALA A 44 -38.13 7.27 2.19
C ALA A 44 -38.92 6.48 1.15
N LEU A 45 -40.25 6.45 1.27
CA LEU A 45 -41.12 5.82 0.28
C LEU A 45 -41.14 6.68 -0.99
N VAL A 46 -40.88 6.08 -2.15
CA VAL A 46 -41.11 6.74 -3.44
C VAL A 46 -42.53 6.43 -3.91
N ALA A 47 -42.88 5.14 -4.05
CA ALA A 47 -44.22 4.69 -4.42
C ALA A 47 -44.41 3.21 -4.04
N ASP A 48 -45.65 2.76 -3.89
CA ASP A 48 -46.02 1.36 -3.65
C ASP A 48 -47.03 0.88 -4.71
N ASP A 49 -46.96 -0.39 -5.09
CA ASP A 49 -47.71 -1.07 -6.17
C ASP A 49 -47.52 -0.53 -7.60
N ARG A 50 -47.50 0.79 -7.81
CA ARG A 50 -47.28 1.40 -9.13
C ARG A 50 -46.22 2.50 -9.06
N VAL A 51 -45.12 2.30 -9.78
CA VAL A 51 -44.00 3.25 -9.86
C VAL A 51 -43.95 3.84 -11.27
N ILE A 52 -43.89 5.17 -11.37
CA ILE A 52 -43.60 5.85 -12.63
C ILE A 52 -42.08 5.86 -12.82
N VAL A 53 -41.63 5.35 -13.96
CA VAL A 53 -40.22 5.38 -14.38
C VAL A 53 -40.10 6.28 -15.61
N THR A 54 -39.29 7.33 -15.48
CA THR A 54 -39.07 8.33 -16.52
C THR A 54 -37.61 8.33 -16.95
N ALA A 55 -37.32 8.09 -18.23
CA ALA A 55 -35.99 8.24 -18.81
C ALA A 55 -35.70 9.72 -19.12
N ARG A 56 -34.62 10.25 -18.55
CA ARG A 56 -34.16 11.61 -18.79
C ARG A 56 -32.65 11.73 -18.54
N ASP A 57 -31.95 12.42 -19.43
CA ASP A 57 -30.51 12.75 -19.31
C ASP A 57 -29.62 11.51 -19.07
N GLY A 58 -29.93 10.40 -19.75
CA GLY A 58 -29.18 9.14 -19.63
C GLY A 58 -29.42 8.39 -18.31
N ALA A 59 -30.37 8.83 -17.48
CA ALA A 59 -30.72 8.18 -16.23
C ALA A 59 -32.22 7.87 -16.16
N LEU A 60 -32.59 6.96 -15.28
CA LEU A 60 -33.99 6.65 -14.97
C LEU A 60 -34.37 7.29 -13.65
N TRP A 61 -35.56 7.88 -13.62
CA TRP A 61 -36.10 8.60 -12.46
C TRP A 61 -37.41 7.96 -12.01
N LEU A 62 -37.55 7.75 -10.72
CA LEU A 62 -38.69 7.11 -10.06
C LEU A 62 -39.59 8.17 -9.41
N SER A 63 -40.90 8.04 -9.58
CA SER A 63 -41.90 8.84 -8.89
C SER A 63 -43.20 8.06 -8.65
N ALA A 64 -44.07 8.58 -7.78
CA ALA A 64 -45.41 8.03 -7.56
C ALA A 64 -46.44 8.66 -8.51
N PRO A 65 -47.42 7.88 -9.00
CA PRO A 65 -48.67 8.42 -9.49
C PRO A 65 -49.39 9.23 -8.40
N SER A 66 -49.90 10.41 -8.75
CA SER A 66 -50.54 11.34 -7.80
C SER A 66 -51.59 10.72 -6.88
N PRO A 67 -52.47 9.78 -7.33
CA PRO A 67 -53.50 9.20 -6.48
C PRO A 67 -52.98 8.34 -5.32
N ILE A 68 -51.76 7.80 -5.43
CA ILE A 68 -51.17 6.87 -4.46
C ILE A 68 -49.89 7.40 -3.82
N ALA A 69 -49.54 8.66 -4.09
CA ALA A 69 -48.35 9.28 -3.53
C ALA A 69 -48.41 9.34 -1.99
N GLY A 70 -47.36 8.83 -1.34
CA GLY A 70 -47.28 8.78 0.13
C GLY A 70 -48.20 7.74 0.78
N LEU A 71 -48.67 6.74 0.02
CA LEU A 71 -49.43 5.61 0.55
C LEU A 71 -48.66 4.31 0.34
N ILE A 72 -48.70 3.42 1.34
CA ILE A 72 -48.13 2.06 1.29
C ILE A 72 -49.13 1.06 1.87
N GLU A 73 -49.28 -0.09 1.22
CA GLU A 73 -50.13 -1.17 1.72
C GLU A 73 -49.40 -1.97 2.81
N ALA A 74 -49.98 -2.04 4.00
CA ALA A 74 -49.55 -2.93 5.06
C ALA A 74 -50.60 -4.03 5.26
N ARG A 75 -50.26 -5.27 4.88
CA ARG A 75 -51.16 -6.42 5.00
C ARG A 75 -51.64 -6.58 6.45
N GLY A 76 -52.95 -6.64 6.64
CA GLY A 76 -53.58 -6.73 7.96
C GLY A 76 -53.90 -5.37 8.62
N LEU A 77 -53.34 -4.26 8.11
CA LEU A 77 -53.60 -2.91 8.60
C LEU A 77 -54.28 -1.99 7.57
N GLY A 78 -54.13 -2.29 6.28
CA GLY A 78 -54.65 -1.48 5.18
C GLY A 78 -53.63 -0.46 4.65
N LEU A 79 -54.10 0.63 4.06
CA LEU A 79 -53.25 1.69 3.50
C LEU A 79 -52.73 2.62 4.61
N LEU A 80 -51.42 2.73 4.72
CA LEU A 80 -50.74 3.62 5.67
C LEU A 80 -50.23 4.87 4.95
N ARG A 81 -50.25 6.00 5.66
CA ARG A 81 -49.61 7.24 5.19
C ARG A 81 -48.12 7.22 5.51
N ALA A 82 -47.30 7.56 4.54
CA ALA A 82 -45.86 7.71 4.66
C ALA A 82 -45.42 9.09 4.15
N THR A 83 -44.34 9.63 4.71
CA THR A 83 -43.70 10.82 4.16
C THR A 83 -43.01 10.42 2.85
N PRO A 84 -43.45 10.94 1.68
CA PRO A 84 -42.85 10.56 0.41
C PRO A 84 -41.45 11.16 0.27
N ALA A 85 -40.63 10.51 -0.55
CA ALA A 85 -39.34 11.06 -0.98
C ALA A 85 -39.53 12.42 -1.68
N ARG A 86 -38.55 13.32 -1.52
CA ARG A 86 -38.61 14.66 -2.11
C ARG A 86 -38.29 14.61 -3.60
N GLY A 87 -39.31 14.77 -4.44
CA GLY A 87 -39.18 14.84 -5.89
C GLY A 87 -38.89 13.49 -6.56
N PRO A 88 -38.70 13.47 -7.88
CA PRO A 88 -38.23 12.27 -8.59
C PRO A 88 -36.86 11.84 -8.08
N VAL A 89 -36.68 10.54 -7.85
CA VAL A 89 -35.44 9.96 -7.32
C VAL A 89 -34.73 9.19 -8.42
N ARG A 90 -33.41 9.32 -8.54
CA ARG A 90 -32.63 8.55 -9.53
C ARG A 90 -32.65 7.06 -9.18
N LEU A 91 -33.03 6.21 -10.11
CA LEU A 91 -32.90 4.75 -9.98
C LEU A 91 -31.42 4.36 -10.05
N VAL A 92 -30.93 3.64 -9.03
CA VAL A 92 -29.55 3.15 -8.97
C VAL A 92 -29.45 1.62 -8.93
N ALA A 93 -30.54 0.92 -8.59
CA ALA A 93 -30.59 -0.54 -8.61
C ALA A 93 -32.03 -1.04 -8.72
N VAL A 94 -32.18 -2.24 -9.27
CA VAL A 94 -33.42 -3.03 -9.26
C VAL A 94 -33.21 -4.24 -8.35
N LEU A 95 -34.15 -4.50 -7.46
CA LEU A 95 -34.22 -5.75 -6.69
C LEU A 95 -35.32 -6.62 -7.25
N ASP A 96 -35.00 -7.86 -7.60
CA ASP A 96 -35.98 -8.90 -7.92
C ASP A 96 -36.20 -9.79 -6.70
N LEU A 97 -37.44 -9.82 -6.20
CA LEU A 97 -37.81 -10.66 -5.05
C LEU A 97 -38.12 -12.12 -5.43
N ASP A 98 -38.36 -12.39 -6.71
CA ASP A 98 -38.72 -13.74 -7.17
C ASP A 98 -37.50 -14.65 -7.31
N GLU A 99 -36.32 -14.05 -7.55
CA GLU A 99 -35.05 -14.76 -7.70
C GLU A 99 -34.28 -14.79 -6.37
N PRO A 100 -34.01 -15.97 -5.78
CA PRO A 100 -33.21 -16.07 -4.56
C PRO A 100 -31.71 -15.90 -4.86
N GLU A 101 -31.00 -15.25 -3.94
CA GLU A 101 -29.54 -15.16 -3.94
C GLU A 101 -28.95 -16.12 -2.91
N THR A 102 -28.16 -17.08 -3.41
CA THR A 102 -27.53 -18.12 -2.60
C THR A 102 -26.03 -17.90 -2.40
N ASP A 103 -25.41 -17.05 -3.22
CA ASP A 103 -23.98 -16.83 -3.15
C ASP A 103 -23.63 -15.95 -1.93
N ARG A 104 -22.60 -16.35 -1.18
CA ARG A 104 -22.06 -15.54 -0.08
C ARG A 104 -21.56 -14.18 -0.58
N LEU A 105 -21.01 -14.14 -1.79
CA LEU A 105 -20.63 -12.94 -2.51
C LEU A 105 -21.32 -13.01 -3.88
N PRO A 106 -22.47 -12.32 -4.05
CA PRO A 106 -23.24 -12.35 -5.29
C PRO A 106 -22.40 -11.93 -6.50
N GLN A 107 -22.74 -12.35 -7.71
CA GLN A 107 -22.11 -11.75 -8.90
C GLN A 107 -22.74 -10.38 -9.20
N CYS A 108 -22.01 -9.50 -9.89
CA CYS A 108 -22.58 -8.26 -10.40
C CYS A 108 -23.44 -8.58 -11.61
N ARG A 109 -24.71 -8.21 -11.55
CA ARG A 109 -25.70 -8.46 -12.59
C ARG A 109 -26.32 -7.13 -12.96
N GLU A 110 -26.75 -7.02 -14.21
CA GLU A 110 -27.44 -5.85 -14.70
C GLU A 110 -28.70 -6.26 -15.45
N ILE A 111 -29.71 -5.41 -15.39
CA ILE A 111 -30.94 -5.53 -16.16
C ILE A 111 -31.06 -4.32 -17.10
N MET A 112 -31.56 -4.57 -18.30
CA MET A 112 -31.94 -3.51 -19.23
C MET A 112 -33.33 -2.99 -18.87
N LEU A 113 -33.43 -1.71 -18.50
CA LEU A 113 -34.70 -1.03 -18.25
C LEU A 113 -34.76 0.26 -19.08
N GLN A 114 -35.80 0.43 -19.92
CA GLN A 114 -35.93 1.58 -20.84
C GLN A 114 -34.62 1.93 -21.61
N GLY A 115 -33.86 0.90 -22.02
CA GLY A 115 -32.59 1.08 -22.74
C GLY A 115 -31.37 1.43 -21.86
N GLN A 116 -31.51 1.54 -20.54
CA GLN A 116 -30.43 1.78 -19.59
C GLN A 116 -30.03 0.49 -18.86
N ARG A 117 -28.73 0.29 -18.66
CA ARG A 117 -28.19 -0.80 -17.83
C ARG A 117 -28.28 -0.39 -16.36
N ILE A 118 -28.98 -1.17 -15.56
CA ILE A 118 -29.18 -0.90 -14.14
C ILE A 118 -28.71 -2.13 -13.34
N PRO A 119 -27.95 -1.96 -12.24
CA PRO A 119 -27.61 -3.05 -11.35
C PRO A 119 -28.84 -3.85 -10.89
N LEU A 120 -28.74 -5.18 -10.94
CA LEU A 120 -29.77 -6.13 -10.55
C LEU A 120 -29.33 -6.88 -9.29
N LEU A 121 -30.15 -6.78 -8.25
CA LEU A 121 -30.02 -7.48 -6.98
C LEU A 121 -31.09 -8.57 -6.91
N HIS A 122 -30.75 -9.69 -6.27
CA HIS A 122 -31.67 -10.81 -6.02
C HIS A 122 -32.02 -10.89 -4.53
N ASN A 123 -33.08 -11.61 -4.21
CA ASN A 123 -33.64 -11.72 -2.87
C ASN A 123 -32.75 -12.52 -1.92
N SER A 124 -32.39 -11.98 -0.77
CA SER A 124 -31.68 -12.73 0.27
C SER A 124 -32.58 -13.02 1.47
N VAL A 125 -32.51 -14.24 1.98
CA VAL A 125 -33.24 -14.69 3.18
C VAL A 125 -32.62 -14.21 4.50
N HIS A 126 -31.50 -13.49 4.46
CA HIS A 126 -30.84 -13.00 5.66
C HIS A 126 -31.63 -11.87 6.35
N THR A 127 -31.72 -11.93 7.68
CA THR A 127 -32.44 -10.92 8.48
C THR A 127 -31.85 -9.51 8.39
N SER A 128 -30.57 -9.40 8.02
CA SER A 128 -29.88 -8.13 7.79
C SER A 128 -30.13 -7.55 6.39
N PHE A 129 -30.81 -8.27 5.48
CA PHE A 129 -30.95 -7.87 4.08
C PHE A 129 -31.54 -6.46 3.86
N PRO A 130 -32.62 -6.03 4.54
CA PRO A 130 -33.10 -4.65 4.41
C PRO A 130 -32.07 -3.60 4.84
N ALA A 131 -31.27 -3.89 5.87
CA ALA A 131 -30.19 -3.00 6.30
C ALA A 131 -29.05 -2.97 5.27
N ALA A 132 -28.72 -4.12 4.67
CA ALA A 132 -27.75 -4.20 3.59
C ALA A 132 -28.20 -3.40 2.35
N LEU A 133 -29.49 -3.41 2.00
CA LEU A 133 -30.04 -2.58 0.92
C LEU A 133 -29.94 -1.08 1.24
N VAL A 134 -30.23 -0.66 2.47
CA VAL A 134 -30.04 0.74 2.90
C VAL A 134 -28.55 1.14 2.80
N GLN A 135 -27.64 0.27 3.25
CA GLN A 135 -26.20 0.51 3.14
C GLN A 135 -25.75 0.59 1.68
N TYR A 136 -26.24 -0.31 0.82
CA TYR A 136 -25.99 -0.29 -0.63
C TYR A 136 -26.43 1.03 -1.25
N LEU A 137 -27.63 1.52 -0.92
CA LEU A 137 -28.11 2.81 -1.46
C LEU A 137 -27.36 4.01 -0.89
N THR A 138 -26.76 3.87 0.29
CA THR A 138 -26.00 4.95 0.94
C THR A 138 -24.58 5.05 0.39
N SER A 139 -23.89 3.91 0.27
CA SER A 139 -22.43 3.87 0.00
C SER A 139 -22.05 3.06 -1.24
N GLY A 140 -23.01 2.51 -1.97
CA GLY A 140 -22.78 1.64 -3.12
C GLY A 140 -22.34 0.23 -2.73
N ARG A 141 -22.11 -0.59 -3.76
CA ARG A 141 -21.44 -1.88 -3.67
C ARG A 141 -20.05 -1.74 -4.27
N ARG A 142 -19.06 -2.37 -3.64
CA ARG A 142 -17.74 -2.53 -4.24
C ARG A 142 -17.78 -3.79 -5.11
N ASP A 143 -17.63 -3.64 -6.42
CA ASP A 143 -17.72 -4.76 -7.36
C ASP A 143 -16.37 -5.48 -7.50
N HIS A 144 -16.39 -6.80 -7.72
CA HIS A 144 -15.17 -7.56 -8.05
C HIS A 144 -14.60 -7.15 -9.43
N GLY A 145 -15.35 -6.42 -10.26
CA GLY A 145 -14.88 -5.78 -11.49
C GLY A 145 -14.09 -4.49 -11.26
N ASP A 146 -14.30 -3.79 -10.15
CA ASP A 146 -13.40 -2.72 -9.67
C ASP A 146 -12.06 -3.28 -9.14
N MET A 147 -11.91 -4.61 -9.14
CA MET A 147 -10.67 -5.32 -8.86
C MET A 147 -9.85 -5.60 -10.14
N GLN A 148 -10.35 -5.24 -11.34
CA GLN A 148 -9.67 -5.47 -12.62
C GLN A 148 -9.20 -4.19 -13.35
N ASP A 149 -9.44 -3.01 -12.78
CA ASP A 149 -8.73 -1.77 -13.15
C ASP A 149 -8.16 -1.02 -11.92
N GLN A 150 -8.24 -1.64 -10.72
CA GLN A 150 -7.29 -1.32 -9.66
C GLN A 150 -6.00 -2.06 -10.02
N PRO A 151 -4.84 -1.38 -10.09
CA PRO A 151 -3.59 -2.12 -10.10
C PRO A 151 -3.65 -3.03 -8.88
N THR A 152 -3.48 -4.33 -9.09
CA THR A 152 -3.27 -5.34 -8.04
C THR A 152 -1.91 -5.13 -7.37
N GLY A 153 -1.53 -3.87 -7.17
CA GLY A 153 -0.45 -3.44 -6.32
C GLY A 153 -1.07 -2.88 -5.05
N SER A 154 -0.49 -3.22 -3.92
CA SER A 154 -0.43 -2.31 -2.79
C SER A 154 -0.22 -0.87 -3.29
N GLN A 155 -0.96 0.09 -2.74
CA GLN A 155 -0.63 1.50 -2.89
C GLN A 155 0.80 1.69 -2.36
N ARG A 156 1.77 1.82 -3.27
CA ARG A 156 3.16 2.06 -2.88
C ARG A 156 3.28 3.50 -2.40
N VAL A 157 3.76 3.67 -1.18
CA VAL A 157 3.99 4.97 -0.55
C VAL A 157 5.45 5.02 -0.12
N VAL A 158 6.22 5.92 -0.71
CA VAL A 158 7.63 6.13 -0.36
C VAL A 158 7.73 7.41 0.46
N LEU A 159 7.99 7.28 1.75
CA LEU A 159 8.33 8.39 2.64
C LEU A 159 9.81 8.72 2.42
N VAL A 160 10.12 9.90 1.90
CA VAL A 160 11.50 10.33 1.62
C VAL A 160 11.95 11.33 2.68
N THR A 161 13.02 11.01 3.40
CA THR A 161 13.62 11.90 4.41
C THR A 161 15.16 11.85 4.38
N GLY A 162 15.80 12.71 5.17
CA GLY A 162 17.26 12.81 5.28
C GLY A 162 17.69 14.18 5.77
N PRO A 163 18.95 14.37 6.20
CA PRO A 163 19.46 15.67 6.58
C PRO A 163 19.43 16.62 5.38
N SER A 164 19.35 17.91 5.68
CA SER A 164 19.27 18.93 4.67
C SER A 164 20.52 18.89 3.78
N GLY A 165 20.34 18.89 2.45
CA GLY A 165 21.45 18.78 1.49
C GLY A 165 21.86 17.35 1.10
N ALA A 166 21.22 16.32 1.68
CA ALA A 166 21.45 14.92 1.30
C ALA A 166 20.85 14.51 -0.06
N GLY A 167 20.18 15.43 -0.78
CA GLY A 167 19.64 15.14 -2.12
C GLY A 167 18.16 14.76 -2.16
N ARG A 168 17.38 15.05 -1.11
CA ARG A 168 15.93 14.77 -1.04
C ARG A 168 15.12 15.32 -2.21
N SER A 169 15.35 16.57 -2.59
CA SER A 169 14.67 17.17 -3.74
C SER A 169 15.03 16.46 -5.05
N THR A 170 16.29 16.05 -5.21
CA THR A 170 16.70 15.22 -6.37
C THR A 170 15.96 13.89 -6.35
N ALA A 171 15.85 13.23 -5.20
CA ALA A 171 15.16 11.96 -5.09
C ALA A 171 13.66 12.04 -5.40
N ILE A 172 12.99 13.06 -4.87
CA ILE A 172 11.58 13.32 -5.15
C ILE A 172 11.35 13.56 -6.64
N ASN A 173 12.18 14.37 -7.30
CA ASN A 173 12.07 14.61 -8.75
C ASN A 173 12.30 13.34 -9.55
N VAL A 174 13.25 12.48 -9.17
CA VAL A 174 13.49 11.21 -9.86
C VAL A 174 12.32 10.25 -9.66
N LEU A 175 11.73 10.20 -8.46
CA LEU A 175 10.53 9.40 -8.20
C LEU A 175 9.34 9.89 -9.06
N GLU A 176 9.20 11.20 -9.24
CA GLU A 176 8.22 11.79 -10.15
C GLU A 176 8.48 11.39 -11.62
N ASP A 177 9.74 11.48 -12.07
CA ASP A 177 10.17 11.10 -13.42
C ASP A 177 9.82 9.63 -13.75
N ILE A 178 9.91 8.73 -12.76
CA ILE A 178 9.61 7.29 -12.92
C ILE A 178 8.14 6.93 -12.60
N GLY A 179 7.26 7.92 -12.44
CA GLY A 179 5.81 7.72 -12.41
C GLY A 179 5.12 7.82 -11.05
N PHE A 180 5.83 8.21 -9.98
CA PHE A 180 5.21 8.49 -8.69
C PHE A 180 4.48 9.84 -8.72
N GLU A 181 3.34 9.92 -8.03
CA GLU A 181 2.76 11.19 -7.61
C GLU A 181 3.56 11.74 -6.43
N ALA A 182 4.35 12.79 -6.69
CA ALA A 182 5.32 13.29 -5.75
C ALA A 182 4.85 14.57 -5.04
N ILE A 183 4.92 14.60 -3.71
CA ILE A 183 4.59 15.77 -2.89
C ILE A 183 5.77 16.05 -1.95
N ASP A 184 6.52 17.12 -2.23
CA ASP A 184 7.59 17.57 -1.35
C ASP A 184 7.04 18.42 -0.19
N ASN A 185 7.73 18.35 0.95
CA ASN A 185 7.53 19.14 2.14
C ASN A 185 6.10 19.04 2.73
N ILE A 186 5.49 17.86 2.67
CA ILE A 186 4.16 17.61 3.27
C ILE A 186 4.25 17.52 4.81
N PRO A 187 3.40 18.25 5.58
CA PRO A 187 3.28 18.07 7.03
C PRO A 187 2.88 16.65 7.40
N LEU A 188 3.50 16.06 8.43
CA LEU A 188 3.24 14.68 8.87
C LEU A 188 1.75 14.45 9.16
N SER A 189 1.09 15.45 9.75
CA SER A 189 -0.34 15.40 10.11
C SER A 189 -1.31 15.31 8.92
N LEU A 190 -0.87 15.67 7.71
CA LEU A 190 -1.71 15.64 6.51
C LEU A 190 -1.59 14.33 5.72
N ILE A 191 -0.53 13.55 5.95
CA ILE A 191 -0.27 12.31 5.21
C ILE A 191 -1.41 11.29 5.35
N PRO A 192 -1.97 11.01 6.54
CA PRO A 192 -3.08 10.06 6.65
C PRO A 192 -4.32 10.50 5.86
N ARG A 193 -4.65 11.80 5.90
CA ARG A 193 -5.83 12.35 5.20
C ARG A 193 -5.69 12.31 3.69
N LEU A 194 -4.47 12.44 3.19
CA LEU A 194 -4.17 12.29 1.78
C LEU A 194 -4.47 10.85 1.31
N LEU A 195 -4.24 9.88 2.18
CA LEU A 195 -4.39 8.44 1.89
C LEU A 195 -5.79 7.90 2.27
N ASP A 196 -6.58 8.62 3.07
CA ASP A 196 -7.94 8.24 3.50
C ASP A 196 -8.98 8.18 2.35
N GLY A 197 -8.61 8.55 1.12
CA GLY A 197 -9.48 8.57 -0.07
C GLY A 197 -9.53 7.29 -0.92
N GLY A 198 -8.78 6.25 -0.54
CA GLY A 198 -8.56 5.04 -1.34
C GLY A 198 -7.21 5.03 -2.05
N ALA A 199 -6.87 3.93 -2.75
CA ALA A 199 -5.64 3.84 -3.51
C ALA A 199 -5.60 4.94 -4.59
N LEU A 200 -4.53 5.73 -4.59
CA LEU A 200 -4.27 6.74 -5.61
C LEU A 200 -3.95 6.02 -6.92
N ALA A 201 -4.24 6.67 -8.05
CA ALA A 201 -4.03 6.06 -9.37
C ALA A 201 -2.55 5.78 -9.69
N ARG A 202 -1.64 6.34 -8.90
CA ARG A 202 -0.17 6.22 -9.03
C ARG A 202 0.46 5.93 -7.67
N PRO A 203 1.63 5.28 -7.64
CA PRO A 203 2.41 5.20 -6.41
C PRO A 203 2.80 6.61 -5.94
N VAL A 204 3.01 6.82 -4.64
CA VAL A 204 3.14 8.18 -4.07
C VAL A 204 4.48 8.36 -3.40
N ALA A 205 5.16 9.46 -3.69
CA ALA A 205 6.41 9.84 -3.05
C ALA A 205 6.19 11.07 -2.16
N LEU A 206 6.36 10.93 -0.85
CA LEU A 206 6.10 11.97 0.14
C LEU A 206 7.39 12.46 0.77
N GLY A 207 7.80 13.68 0.44
CA GLY A 207 8.96 14.32 1.01
C GLY A 207 8.67 14.84 2.42
N VAL A 208 9.19 14.16 3.44
CA VAL A 208 9.07 14.59 4.84
C VAL A 208 10.31 15.38 5.22
N ASP A 209 10.12 16.67 5.49
CA ASP A 209 11.18 17.61 5.83
C ASP A 209 11.23 17.85 7.34
N ILE A 210 12.44 17.88 7.90
CA ILE A 210 12.70 18.33 9.27
C ILE A 210 12.30 19.79 9.52
N ARG A 211 12.15 20.59 8.46
CA ARG A 211 11.67 21.97 8.51
C ARG A 211 10.19 22.09 8.83
N ASN A 212 9.41 21.02 8.68
CA ASN A 212 7.99 21.07 8.99
C ASN A 212 7.78 21.23 10.49
N ARG A 213 6.89 22.14 10.88
CA ARG A 213 6.64 22.45 12.31
C ARG A 213 6.14 21.25 13.11
N ASP A 214 5.45 20.32 12.46
CA ASP A 214 4.94 19.09 13.04
C ASP A 214 5.89 17.90 12.85
N PHE A 215 7.11 18.14 12.33
CA PHE A 215 8.10 17.09 12.19
C PHE A 215 8.58 16.60 13.55
N SER A 216 8.53 15.28 13.73
CA SER A 216 9.28 14.59 14.76
C SER A 216 9.67 13.23 14.23
N VAL A 217 10.85 12.74 14.64
CA VAL A 217 11.33 11.42 14.22
C VAL A 217 10.38 10.32 14.70
N GLN A 218 9.91 10.41 15.95
CA GLN A 218 8.91 9.47 16.46
C GLN A 218 7.60 9.52 15.65
N GLY A 219 7.10 10.71 15.31
CA GLY A 219 5.91 10.85 14.48
C GLY A 219 6.08 10.25 13.08
N LEU A 220 7.25 10.41 12.46
CA LEU A 220 7.58 9.77 11.18
C LEU A 220 7.58 8.24 11.29
N LEU A 221 8.20 7.69 12.34
CA LEU A 221 8.27 6.25 12.57
C LEU A 221 6.91 5.65 12.91
N ASP A 222 6.10 6.35 13.70
CA ASP A 222 4.72 5.95 14.04
C ASP A 222 3.84 5.92 12.79
N LEU A 223 3.96 6.96 11.95
CA LEU A 223 3.27 7.02 10.67
C LEU A 223 3.70 5.88 9.75
N HIS A 224 5.00 5.66 9.58
CA HIS A 224 5.52 4.57 8.76
C HIS A 224 5.01 3.20 9.23
N ARG A 225 5.05 2.93 10.55
CA ARG A 225 4.50 1.70 11.13
C ARG A 225 3.01 1.55 10.91
N ARG A 226 2.25 2.63 11.08
CA ARG A 226 0.80 2.64 10.86
C ARG A 226 0.49 2.29 9.41
N LEU A 227 1.10 3.00 8.45
CA LEU A 227 0.87 2.77 7.03
C LEU A 227 1.28 1.35 6.61
N GLY A 228 2.39 0.82 7.13
CA GLY A 228 2.82 -0.56 6.87
C GLY A 228 1.89 -1.63 7.47
N SER A 229 1.00 -1.26 8.39
CA SER A 229 -0.01 -2.18 8.97
C SER A 229 -1.38 -2.10 8.27
N GLU A 230 -1.59 -1.11 7.41
CA GLU A 230 -2.84 -0.90 6.69
C GLU A 230 -2.89 -1.81 5.45
N ALA A 231 -3.94 -2.63 5.35
CA ALA A 231 -4.09 -3.57 4.24
C ALA A 231 -4.25 -2.82 2.92
N GLY A 232 -3.38 -3.13 1.94
CA GLY A 232 -3.38 -2.50 0.63
C GLY A 232 -2.48 -1.27 0.50
N ILE A 233 -1.67 -0.95 1.52
CA ILE A 233 -0.59 0.05 1.43
C ILE A 233 0.75 -0.66 1.61
N GLU A 234 1.69 -0.39 0.71
CA GLU A 234 3.10 -0.78 0.85
C GLU A 234 3.91 0.47 1.12
N ALA A 235 4.13 0.75 2.40
CA ALA A 235 4.86 1.92 2.83
C ALA A 235 6.36 1.59 2.99
N GLN A 236 7.22 2.37 2.35
CA GLN A 236 8.67 2.29 2.49
C GLN A 236 9.21 3.64 2.97
N LEU A 237 10.17 3.60 3.89
CA LEU A 237 10.94 4.76 4.34
C LEU A 237 12.29 4.79 3.61
N LEU A 238 12.43 5.73 2.68
CA LEU A 238 13.69 6.07 2.01
C LEU A 238 14.42 7.15 2.81
N PHE A 239 15.61 6.80 3.31
CA PHE A 239 16.51 7.72 3.98
C PHE A 239 17.73 8.01 3.10
N LEU A 240 17.95 9.29 2.81
CA LEU A 240 19.16 9.75 2.13
C LEU A 240 20.17 10.19 3.17
N ASP A 241 21.33 9.56 3.21
CA ASP A 241 22.42 9.88 4.11
C ASP A 241 23.52 10.67 3.39
N CYS A 242 24.32 11.41 4.15
CA CYS A 242 25.47 12.14 3.61
C CYS A 242 26.42 12.53 4.74
N SER A 243 27.73 12.44 4.49
CA SER A 243 28.74 12.83 5.47
C SER A 243 28.67 14.32 5.79
N SER A 244 28.93 14.66 7.05
CA SER A 244 28.85 16.05 7.51
C SER A 244 29.80 17.00 6.76
N GLU A 245 30.95 16.49 6.31
CA GLU A 245 31.93 17.25 5.52
C GLU A 245 31.38 17.59 4.13
N VAL A 246 30.72 16.63 3.47
CA VAL A 246 30.11 16.83 2.14
C VAL A 246 28.88 17.74 2.26
N LEU A 247 28.05 17.57 3.28
CA LEU A 247 26.91 18.45 3.55
C LEU A 247 27.37 19.90 3.77
N ALA A 248 28.43 20.11 4.57
CA ALA A 248 28.99 21.44 4.80
C ALA A 248 29.46 22.10 3.49
N ARG A 249 30.13 21.33 2.62
CA ARG A 249 30.54 21.77 1.29
C ARG A 249 29.34 22.14 0.41
N ARG A 250 28.32 21.28 0.29
CA ARG A 250 27.09 21.55 -0.50
C ARG A 250 26.35 22.81 0.00
N TYR A 251 26.33 23.04 1.31
CA TYR A 251 25.76 24.24 1.90
C TYR A 251 26.54 25.51 1.56
N SER A 252 27.87 25.43 1.62
CA SER A 252 28.75 26.55 1.25
C SER A 252 28.59 26.96 -0.23
N GLU A 253 28.32 25.99 -1.11
CA GLU A 253 28.13 26.20 -2.54
C GLU A 253 26.78 26.87 -2.85
N THR A 254 25.72 26.55 -2.11
CA THR A 254 24.38 27.14 -2.30
C THR A 254 24.15 28.46 -1.57
N ARG A 255 25.05 28.86 -0.66
CA ARG A 255 24.99 30.09 0.18
C ARG A 255 23.68 30.27 0.95
N ARG A 256 22.90 29.20 1.16
CA ARG A 256 21.63 29.25 1.91
C ARG A 256 21.88 29.10 3.41
N ARG A 257 21.11 29.82 4.23
CA ARG A 257 21.15 29.67 5.69
C ARG A 257 20.58 28.32 6.11
N HIS A 258 21.14 27.74 7.17
CA HIS A 258 20.73 26.43 7.65
C HIS A 258 19.36 26.52 8.36
N PRO A 259 18.37 25.66 8.02
CA PRO A 259 17.00 25.82 8.49
C PRO A 259 16.80 25.68 10.01
N MET A 260 17.55 24.76 10.64
CA MET A 260 17.49 24.53 12.09
C MET A 260 18.43 25.41 12.92
N ALA A 261 19.23 26.26 12.26
CA ALA A 261 20.23 27.08 12.95
C ALA A 261 20.50 28.41 12.19
N PRO A 262 19.51 29.33 12.14
CA PRO A 262 19.60 30.55 11.34
C PRO A 262 20.66 31.56 11.84
N GLU A 263 21.14 31.40 13.09
CA GLU A 263 22.15 32.27 13.74
C GLU A 263 23.48 31.56 14.05
N GLU A 264 23.62 30.27 13.74
CA GLU A 264 24.82 29.47 14.03
C GLU A 264 25.53 29.01 12.74
N SER A 265 26.74 28.46 12.89
CA SER A 265 27.48 27.84 11.77
C SER A 265 26.69 26.64 11.21
N TYR A 266 26.67 26.49 9.89
CA TYR A 266 26.05 25.35 9.19
C TYR A 266 26.57 23.99 9.69
N THR A 267 27.81 23.92 10.18
CA THR A 267 28.38 22.71 10.79
C THR A 267 27.65 22.26 12.07
N GLN A 268 27.18 23.19 12.89
CA GLN A 268 26.42 22.87 14.11
C GLN A 268 24.99 22.44 13.78
N GLY A 269 24.39 23.06 12.76
CA GLY A 269 23.10 22.65 12.22
C GLY A 269 23.12 21.21 11.71
N ILE A 270 24.12 20.87 10.88
CA ILE A 270 24.29 19.51 10.34
C ILE A 270 24.43 18.49 11.47
N ALA A 271 25.28 18.76 12.47
CA ALA A 271 25.48 17.82 13.58
C ALA A 271 24.19 17.55 14.37
N ARG A 272 23.37 18.58 14.60
CA ARG A 272 22.05 18.44 15.26
C ARG A 272 21.07 17.64 14.41
N GLU A 273 21.03 17.88 13.10
CA GLU A 273 20.17 17.12 12.19
C GLU A 273 20.56 15.64 12.14
N THR A 274 21.86 15.35 12.03
CA THR A 274 22.37 13.98 12.03
C THR A 274 22.02 13.24 13.32
N GLU A 275 22.15 13.90 14.47
CA GLU A 275 21.77 13.32 15.77
C GLU A 275 20.26 13.06 15.84
N LEU A 276 19.45 14.06 15.46
CA LEU A 276 17.99 13.98 15.49
C LEU A 276 17.47 12.83 14.60
N LEU A 277 18.03 12.70 13.39
CA LEU A 277 17.59 11.75 12.38
C LEU A 277 18.13 10.33 12.56
N ARG A 278 18.96 10.07 13.58
CA ARG A 278 19.58 8.75 13.80
C ARG A 278 18.56 7.62 13.86
N ASP A 279 17.45 7.81 14.60
CA ASP A 279 16.43 6.78 14.73
C ASP A 279 15.65 6.56 13.41
N ALA A 280 15.43 7.64 12.63
CA ALA A 280 14.83 7.53 11.30
C ALA A 280 15.74 6.76 10.33
N ARG A 281 17.05 7.04 10.36
CA ARG A 281 18.06 6.31 9.60
C ARG A 281 18.10 4.83 9.95
N ASP A 282 18.10 4.51 11.24
CA ASP A 282 18.15 3.14 11.75
C ASP A 282 16.91 2.31 11.39
N ALA A 283 15.76 2.97 11.21
CA ALA A 283 14.49 2.35 10.89
C ALA A 283 14.12 2.40 9.41
N ALA A 284 14.88 3.14 8.57
CA ALA A 284 14.65 3.23 7.14
C ALA A 284 14.68 1.86 6.47
N ASP A 285 13.81 1.63 5.49
CA ASP A 285 13.81 0.41 4.68
C ASP A 285 14.91 0.49 3.62
N VAL A 286 15.00 1.65 2.97
CA VAL A 286 16.01 1.96 1.95
C VAL A 286 16.91 3.08 2.46
N LEU A 287 18.22 2.85 2.45
CA LEU A 287 19.23 3.82 2.85
C LEU A 287 20.16 4.07 1.66
N ILE A 288 20.30 5.32 1.25
CA ILE A 288 21.23 5.72 0.17
C ILE A 288 22.24 6.71 0.72
N ASP A 289 23.52 6.32 0.76
CA ASP A 289 24.61 7.24 1.06
C ASP A 289 24.98 8.06 -0.18
N THR A 290 24.74 9.36 -0.11
CA THR A 290 24.96 10.31 -1.21
C THR A 290 26.30 11.02 -1.16
N SER A 291 27.19 10.67 -0.22
CA SER A 291 28.46 11.39 0.03
C SER A 291 29.33 11.48 -1.22
N GLU A 292 29.46 10.37 -1.97
CA GLU A 292 30.28 10.27 -3.18
C GLU A 292 29.45 10.19 -4.46
N LEU A 293 28.13 10.37 -4.37
CA LEU A 293 27.25 10.26 -5.54
C LEU A 293 27.11 11.60 -6.24
N SER A 294 27.27 11.59 -7.57
CA SER A 294 26.76 12.69 -8.40
C SER A 294 25.23 12.65 -8.46
N PRO A 295 24.55 13.74 -8.87
CA PRO A 295 23.10 13.72 -9.10
C PRO A 295 22.66 12.64 -10.09
N HIS A 296 23.50 12.33 -11.09
CA HIS A 296 23.23 11.27 -12.07
C HIS A 296 23.34 9.88 -11.43
N ASP A 297 24.32 9.65 -10.55
CA ASP A 297 24.46 8.37 -9.85
C ASP A 297 23.34 8.14 -8.84
N LEU A 298 22.90 9.20 -8.16
CA LEU A 298 21.75 9.16 -7.28
C LEU A 298 20.46 8.83 -8.05
N ARG A 299 20.25 9.48 -9.22
CA ARG A 299 19.14 9.14 -10.11
C ARG A 299 19.16 7.67 -10.50
N ALA A 300 20.30 7.17 -10.98
CA ALA A 300 20.44 5.77 -11.38
C ALA A 300 20.25 4.79 -10.21
N GLN A 301 20.56 5.17 -8.96
CA GLN A 301 20.25 4.35 -7.79
C GLN A 301 18.75 4.32 -7.47
N ILE A 302 18.07 5.48 -7.57
CA ILE A 302 16.64 5.57 -7.30
C ILE A 302 15.84 4.87 -8.40
N GLU A 303 16.19 5.06 -9.67
CA GLU A 303 15.58 4.33 -10.80
C GLU A 303 15.74 2.82 -10.64
N ARG A 304 16.90 2.34 -10.16
CA ARG A 304 17.11 0.92 -9.88
C ARG A 304 16.30 0.40 -8.69
N GLY A 305 16.08 1.23 -7.67
CA GLY A 305 15.34 0.84 -6.46
C GLY A 305 13.83 0.94 -6.60
N PHE A 306 13.35 1.91 -7.38
CA PHE A 306 11.95 2.35 -7.40
C PHE A 306 11.35 2.46 -8.82
N GLY A 307 12.13 2.26 -9.89
CA GLY A 307 11.62 2.31 -11.26
C GLY A 307 10.72 1.14 -11.57
N ASP A 308 9.58 1.41 -12.22
CA ASP A 308 8.77 0.40 -12.87
C ASP A 308 9.29 0.21 -14.29
N ASP A 309 9.78 -0.98 -14.61
CA ASP A 309 10.01 -1.35 -16.00
C ASP A 309 9.26 -2.63 -16.34
N SER A 310 8.59 -2.53 -17.48
CA SER A 310 7.79 -3.47 -18.26
C SER A 310 8.24 -4.96 -18.22
N GLY A 311 8.09 -5.59 -17.05
CA GLY A 311 8.36 -7.01 -16.83
C GLY A 311 8.83 -7.30 -15.41
N GLN A 312 7.95 -7.12 -14.41
CA GLN A 312 8.17 -7.35 -12.96
C GLN A 312 9.44 -8.15 -12.64
N MET A 313 10.51 -7.45 -12.28
CA MET A 313 11.62 -8.06 -11.56
C MET A 313 11.32 -7.93 -10.07
N LEU A 314 11.10 -9.06 -9.40
CA LEU A 314 10.98 -9.13 -7.95
C LEU A 314 12.31 -8.67 -7.34
N ALA A 315 12.33 -7.55 -6.61
CA ALA A 315 13.53 -7.09 -5.92
C ALA A 315 13.72 -7.88 -4.62
N VAL A 316 14.89 -8.50 -4.44
CA VAL A 316 15.17 -9.36 -3.28
C VAL A 316 16.11 -8.65 -2.32
N SER A 317 15.71 -8.54 -1.05
CA SER A 317 16.51 -7.88 -0.02
C SER A 317 16.92 -8.86 1.07
N LEU A 318 18.20 -8.87 1.43
CA LEU A 318 18.77 -9.81 2.40
C LEU A 318 19.37 -9.04 3.57
N HIS A 319 18.86 -9.28 4.77
CA HIS A 319 19.22 -8.50 5.96
C HIS A 319 19.88 -9.39 7.01
N SER A 320 21.05 -8.99 7.50
CA SER A 320 21.60 -9.58 8.72
C SER A 320 21.16 -8.78 9.96
N PHE A 321 20.72 -9.47 11.02
CA PHE A 321 20.23 -8.82 12.23
C PHE A 321 20.63 -9.56 13.53
N SER A 322 20.36 -8.88 14.66
CA SER A 322 20.63 -9.36 16.01
C SER A 322 19.36 -9.67 16.77
N TYR A 323 19.19 -10.93 17.21
CA TYR A 323 18.04 -11.31 18.06
C TYR A 323 18.03 -10.58 19.40
N LYS A 324 19.19 -10.11 19.91
CA LYS A 324 19.23 -9.26 21.11
C LYS A 324 18.47 -7.94 20.93
N ARG A 325 18.30 -7.48 19.68
CA ARG A 325 17.59 -6.23 19.35
C ARG A 325 16.21 -6.45 18.72
N GLY A 326 15.72 -7.69 18.72
CA GLY A 326 14.46 -8.07 18.09
C GLY A 326 14.56 -8.28 16.58
N LEU A 327 13.46 -8.73 15.98
CA LEU A 327 13.36 -8.85 14.53
C LEU A 327 13.22 -7.46 13.89
N PRO A 328 13.90 -7.19 12.77
CA PRO A 328 13.62 -6.01 11.95
C PRO A 328 12.16 -5.99 11.48
N HIS A 329 11.59 -4.79 11.39
CA HIS A 329 10.31 -4.58 10.70
C HIS A 329 10.49 -4.78 9.20
N GLY A 330 9.43 -5.18 8.50
CA GLY A 330 9.46 -5.38 7.04
C GLY A 330 10.17 -6.64 6.57
N LEU A 331 10.55 -7.57 7.47
CA LEU A 331 10.98 -8.90 7.05
C LEU A 331 9.77 -9.75 6.67
N ASP A 332 9.78 -10.29 5.46
CA ASP A 332 8.82 -11.31 5.06
C ASP A 332 9.19 -12.67 5.67
N TRP A 333 10.48 -13.02 5.63
CA TRP A 333 11.02 -14.30 6.07
C TRP A 333 12.20 -14.10 7.01
N ALA A 334 12.27 -14.85 8.11
CA ALA A 334 13.36 -14.74 9.07
C ALA A 334 13.94 -16.13 9.44
N PHE A 335 15.26 -16.27 9.33
CA PHE A 335 15.97 -17.52 9.59
C PHE A 335 16.98 -17.37 10.72
N ASP A 336 16.95 -18.33 11.66
CA ASP A 336 17.84 -18.35 12.80
C ASP A 336 19.17 -19.03 12.47
N CYS A 337 20.27 -18.28 12.55
CA CYS A 337 21.64 -18.76 12.32
C CYS A 337 22.39 -19.09 13.63
N ARG A 338 21.74 -19.05 14.80
CA ARG A 338 22.40 -19.25 16.11
C ARG A 338 22.90 -20.68 16.35
N PHE A 339 22.42 -21.65 15.59
CA PHE A 339 22.84 -23.04 15.71
C PHE A 339 24.21 -23.34 15.09
N LEU A 340 24.67 -22.48 14.16
CA LEU A 340 25.99 -22.59 13.53
C LEU A 340 27.11 -22.27 14.53
N ASP A 341 28.28 -22.85 14.29
CA ASP A 341 29.49 -22.66 15.09
C ASP A 341 29.80 -21.17 15.29
N ASN A 342 30.04 -20.81 16.55
CA ASN A 342 30.06 -19.42 16.99
C ASN A 342 31.49 -18.87 17.02
N PRO A 343 31.87 -17.96 16.10
CA PRO A 343 33.24 -17.43 16.02
C PRO A 343 33.65 -16.61 17.24
N HIS A 344 32.69 -16.18 18.06
CA HIS A 344 32.92 -15.35 19.24
C HIS A 344 33.80 -16.03 20.31
N TRP A 345 33.88 -17.36 20.32
CA TRP A 345 34.71 -18.11 21.26
C TRP A 345 36.19 -18.13 20.87
N GLU A 346 36.52 -17.82 19.61
CA GLU A 346 37.89 -17.65 19.16
C GLU A 346 38.34 -16.20 19.36
N PRO A 347 39.32 -15.92 20.24
CA PRO A 347 39.73 -14.55 20.54
C PRO A 347 40.14 -13.75 19.30
N ALA A 348 40.78 -14.40 18.33
CA ALA A 348 41.23 -13.78 17.09
C ALA A 348 40.08 -13.34 16.16
N LEU A 349 38.91 -13.98 16.24
CA LEU A 349 37.77 -13.71 15.36
C LEU A 349 36.76 -12.75 15.99
N ARG A 350 36.82 -12.54 17.31
CA ARG A 350 35.80 -11.80 18.08
C ARG A 350 35.61 -10.34 17.65
N ALA A 351 36.67 -9.69 17.18
CA ALA A 351 36.64 -8.31 16.72
C ALA A 351 36.29 -8.18 15.23
N LEU A 352 36.37 -9.27 14.47
CA LEU A 352 36.09 -9.31 13.04
C LEU A 352 34.58 -9.40 12.78
N THR A 353 34.19 -9.36 11.53
CA THR A 353 32.79 -9.42 11.07
C THR A 353 32.61 -10.58 10.10
N GLY A 354 31.36 -10.94 9.79
CA GLY A 354 31.09 -11.94 8.75
C GLY A 354 31.47 -11.51 7.33
N LEU A 355 31.98 -10.28 7.14
CA LEU A 355 32.57 -9.82 5.88
C LEU A 355 34.05 -10.23 5.77
N ASP A 356 34.68 -10.57 6.89
CA ASP A 356 36.09 -10.96 6.93
C ASP A 356 36.24 -12.45 6.61
N ALA A 357 37.13 -12.78 5.67
CA ALA A 357 37.34 -14.14 5.19
C ALA A 357 37.63 -15.15 6.31
N ALA A 358 38.37 -14.75 7.36
CA ALA A 358 38.68 -15.61 8.49
C ALA A 358 37.42 -16.03 9.29
N VAL A 359 36.45 -15.13 9.41
CA VAL A 359 35.16 -15.44 10.06
C VAL A 359 34.31 -16.31 9.16
N THR A 360 34.24 -15.97 7.86
CA THR A 360 33.51 -16.77 6.87
C THR A 360 34.02 -18.20 6.84
N GLU A 361 35.34 -18.40 6.79
CA GLU A 361 35.96 -19.73 6.76
C GLU A 361 35.68 -20.51 8.05
N HIS A 362 35.77 -19.86 9.22
CA HIS A 362 35.42 -20.52 10.48
C HIS A 362 33.96 -21.00 10.48
N VAL A 363 33.01 -20.14 10.10
CA VAL A 363 31.58 -20.52 10.07
C VAL A 363 31.34 -21.62 9.03
N ALA A 364 32.04 -21.58 7.89
CA ALA A 364 31.90 -22.56 6.80
C ALA A 364 32.46 -23.95 7.13
N ARG A 365 33.32 -24.09 8.16
CA ARG A 365 33.82 -25.40 8.62
C ARG A 365 32.77 -26.22 9.35
N ASP A 366 31.70 -25.60 9.84
CA ASP A 366 30.59 -26.32 10.45
C ASP A 366 29.95 -27.23 9.39
N ALA A 367 29.86 -28.53 9.66
CA ALA A 367 29.31 -29.52 8.74
C ALA A 367 27.85 -29.22 8.33
N ARG A 368 27.13 -28.41 9.12
CA ARG A 368 25.74 -27.99 8.84
C ARG A 368 25.67 -26.74 7.97
N PHE A 369 26.75 -25.98 7.81
CA PHE A 369 26.74 -24.71 7.09
C PHE A 369 26.35 -24.90 5.63
N ALA A 370 27.09 -25.73 4.89
CA ALA A 370 26.81 -25.95 3.46
C ALA A 370 25.39 -26.51 3.21
N PRO A 371 24.92 -27.56 3.92
CA PRO A 371 23.53 -28.04 3.78
C PRO A 371 22.47 -27.00 4.15
N PHE A 372 22.77 -26.08 5.09
CA PHE A 372 21.86 -25.01 5.45
C PHE A 372 21.76 -23.95 4.34
N ILE A 373 22.89 -23.51 3.79
CA ILE A 373 22.91 -22.58 2.66
C ILE A 373 22.18 -23.17 1.46
N GLU A 374 22.44 -24.44 1.12
CA GLU A 374 21.75 -25.14 0.02
C GLU A 374 20.23 -25.09 0.21
N LYS A 375 19.72 -25.44 1.40
CA LYS A 375 18.28 -25.40 1.68
C LYS A 375 17.68 -24.00 1.60
N LEU A 376 18.41 -22.98 2.05
CA LEU A 376 17.96 -21.59 1.97
C LEU A 376 17.85 -21.13 0.52
N VAL A 377 18.85 -21.48 -0.30
CA VAL A 377 18.87 -21.14 -1.72
C VAL A 377 17.81 -21.90 -2.49
N ASP A 378 17.66 -23.21 -2.27
CA ASP A 378 16.61 -24.03 -2.90
C ASP A 378 15.21 -23.50 -2.57
N LEU A 379 15.00 -23.12 -1.30
CA LEU A 379 13.74 -22.54 -0.86
C LEU A 379 13.49 -21.19 -1.51
N ALA A 380 14.51 -20.33 -1.61
CA ALA A 380 14.43 -19.06 -2.32
C ALA A 380 14.12 -19.27 -3.81
N GLU A 381 14.80 -20.19 -4.49
CA GLU A 381 14.53 -20.52 -5.90
C GLU A 381 13.13 -21.07 -6.14
N PHE A 382 12.56 -21.76 -5.15
CA PHE A 382 11.18 -22.22 -5.21
C PHE A 382 10.17 -21.06 -5.06
N VAL A 383 10.39 -20.15 -4.10
CA VAL A 383 9.39 -19.11 -3.76
C VAL A 383 9.51 -17.84 -4.59
N LEU A 384 10.71 -17.47 -5.02
CA LEU A 384 10.93 -16.22 -5.76
C LEU A 384 10.14 -16.16 -7.09
N PRO A 385 10.09 -17.22 -7.92
CA PRO A 385 9.22 -17.24 -9.09
C PRO A 385 7.73 -17.14 -8.75
N ALA A 386 7.28 -17.86 -7.71
CA ALA A 386 5.88 -17.84 -7.30
C ALA A 386 5.45 -16.46 -6.77
N CYS A 387 6.30 -15.80 -5.98
CA CYS A 387 6.08 -14.42 -5.52
C CYS A 387 6.07 -13.43 -6.68
N LYS A 388 6.93 -13.65 -7.70
CA LYS A 388 6.93 -12.85 -8.92
C LYS A 388 5.62 -13.04 -9.71
N GLU A 389 5.12 -14.26 -9.87
CA GLU A 389 3.84 -14.56 -10.54
C GLU A 389 2.63 -14.00 -9.77
N GLU A 390 2.68 -13.99 -8.44
CA GLU A 390 1.68 -13.35 -7.57
C GLU A 390 1.69 -11.81 -7.69
N GLY A 391 2.74 -11.24 -8.31
CA GLY A 391 2.87 -9.80 -8.54
C GLY A 391 3.54 -9.05 -7.40
N LYS A 392 4.27 -9.73 -6.49
CA LYS A 392 5.03 -9.04 -5.44
C LYS A 392 6.17 -8.24 -6.06
N ALA A 393 6.28 -6.98 -5.64
CA ALA A 393 7.36 -6.09 -6.06
C ALA A 393 8.67 -6.36 -5.29
N HIS A 394 8.57 -6.78 -4.02
CA HIS A 394 9.70 -7.00 -3.14
C HIS A 394 9.54 -8.28 -2.31
N LEU A 395 10.67 -8.91 -1.97
CA LEU A 395 10.74 -9.99 -0.98
C LEU A 395 11.98 -9.84 -0.12
N THR A 396 11.79 -9.86 1.19
CA THR A 396 12.84 -9.59 2.18
C THR A 396 13.12 -10.81 3.06
N PHE A 397 14.35 -11.30 3.03
CA PHE A 397 14.83 -12.35 3.92
C PHE A 397 15.76 -11.79 5.00
N GLY A 398 15.51 -12.16 6.26
CA GLY A 398 16.35 -11.81 7.40
C GLY A 398 17.10 -13.01 7.94
N PHE A 399 18.39 -12.86 8.18
CA PHE A 399 19.25 -13.84 8.83
C PHE A 399 19.68 -13.33 10.21
N GLY A 400 19.23 -14.02 11.26
CA GLY A 400 19.42 -13.59 12.64
C GLY A 400 20.52 -14.37 13.33
N CYS A 401 21.42 -13.69 14.04
CA CYS A 401 22.25 -14.33 15.07
C CYS A 401 22.18 -13.55 16.38
N THR A 402 22.85 -14.01 17.44
CA THR A 402 22.74 -13.36 18.76
C THR A 402 23.23 -11.91 18.77
N GLY A 403 24.26 -11.58 17.99
CA GLY A 403 24.90 -10.26 17.99
C GLY A 403 24.90 -9.54 16.65
N GLY A 404 24.33 -10.13 15.60
CA GLY A 404 24.26 -9.56 14.25
C GLY A 404 25.60 -9.28 13.55
N GLN A 405 26.72 -9.80 14.05
CA GLN A 405 28.07 -9.43 13.61
C GLN A 405 28.78 -10.50 12.75
N HIS A 406 28.62 -11.78 13.07
CA HIS A 406 29.42 -12.87 12.48
C HIS A 406 28.58 -13.80 11.60
N ARG A 407 27.86 -14.74 12.22
CA ARG A 407 27.12 -15.82 11.54
C ARG A 407 26.05 -15.29 10.60
N SER A 408 25.20 -14.37 11.07
CA SER A 408 24.15 -13.78 10.25
C SER A 408 24.69 -13.04 9.03
N VAL A 409 25.76 -12.26 9.21
CA VAL A 409 26.45 -11.52 8.14
C VAL A 409 27.02 -12.50 7.11
N THR A 410 27.72 -13.54 7.58
CA THR A 410 28.31 -14.58 6.74
C THR A 410 27.24 -15.28 5.89
N VAL A 411 26.14 -15.71 6.52
CA VAL A 411 25.02 -16.37 5.82
C VAL A 411 24.38 -15.42 4.81
N THR A 412 24.13 -14.16 5.18
CA THR A 412 23.54 -13.14 4.30
C THR A 412 24.36 -12.98 3.02
N GLU A 413 25.67 -12.78 3.15
CA GLU A 413 26.57 -12.58 2.00
C GLU A 413 26.70 -13.85 1.14
N THR A 414 26.70 -15.03 1.77
CA THR A 414 26.80 -16.30 1.04
C THR A 414 25.54 -16.57 0.22
N VAL A 415 24.35 -16.36 0.81
CA VAL A 415 23.07 -16.50 0.10
C VAL A 415 22.93 -15.44 -0.99
N ALA A 416 23.33 -14.20 -0.72
CA ALA A 416 23.31 -13.12 -1.71
C ALA A 416 24.10 -13.49 -2.96
N ARG A 417 25.34 -13.95 -2.77
CA ARG A 417 26.20 -14.39 -3.88
C ARG A 417 25.55 -15.52 -4.67
N ALA A 418 25.05 -16.55 -3.97
CA ALA A 418 24.43 -17.71 -4.61
C ALA A 418 23.19 -17.35 -5.44
N LEU A 419 22.37 -16.41 -4.97
CA LEU A 419 21.19 -15.92 -5.70
C LEU A 419 21.56 -15.00 -6.86
N ALA A 420 22.58 -14.15 -6.70
CA ALA A 420 23.11 -13.32 -7.77
C ALA A 420 23.66 -14.17 -8.94
N GLU A 421 24.40 -15.24 -8.63
CA GLU A 421 24.88 -16.21 -9.63
C GLU A 421 23.74 -16.91 -10.40
N ARG A 422 22.55 -17.00 -9.79
CA ARG A 422 21.33 -17.55 -10.40
C ARG A 422 20.50 -16.50 -11.16
N GLY A 423 21.01 -15.28 -11.29
CA GLY A 423 20.37 -14.20 -12.03
C GLY A 423 19.33 -13.40 -11.25
N TRP A 424 19.18 -13.62 -9.94
CA TRP A 424 18.33 -12.78 -9.09
C TRP A 424 19.02 -11.47 -8.75
N GLN A 425 18.25 -10.38 -8.78
CA GLN A 425 18.72 -9.09 -8.29
C GLN A 425 18.54 -9.03 -6.78
N VAL A 426 19.67 -9.06 -6.07
CA VAL A 426 19.71 -9.06 -4.60
C VAL A 426 20.39 -7.80 -4.07
N SER A 427 19.88 -7.27 -2.98
CA SER A 427 20.55 -6.25 -2.15
C SER A 427 20.83 -6.81 -0.76
N THR A 428 21.96 -6.44 -0.15
CA THR A 428 22.32 -6.86 1.21
C THR A 428 22.35 -5.68 2.17
N ARG A 429 21.96 -5.93 3.43
CA ARG A 429 21.99 -4.93 4.50
C ARG A 429 22.46 -5.55 5.81
N HIS A 430 23.32 -4.84 6.55
CA HIS A 430 23.87 -5.34 7.81
C HIS A 430 23.62 -4.39 8.97
N ARG A 431 22.44 -4.55 9.57
CA ARG A 431 21.87 -3.62 10.55
C ARG A 431 22.79 -3.35 11.76
N GLU A 432 23.52 -4.34 12.25
CA GLU A 432 24.44 -4.13 13.38
C GLU A 432 25.79 -3.54 12.96
N LEU A 433 26.24 -3.78 11.72
CA LEU A 433 27.49 -3.20 11.21
C LEU A 433 27.28 -1.72 10.85
N GLU A 434 26.15 -1.39 10.23
CA GLU A 434 25.74 -0.01 9.93
C GLU A 434 25.63 0.86 11.18
N ARG A 435 25.08 0.31 12.29
CA ARG A 435 25.04 0.99 13.59
C ARG A 435 26.41 1.26 14.20
N ARG A 436 27.43 0.49 13.80
CA ARG A 436 28.83 0.70 14.21
C ARG A 436 29.60 1.58 13.23
N GLY A 437 28.93 2.15 12.22
CA GLY A 437 29.55 3.01 11.21
C GLY A 437 30.32 2.25 10.12
N MET A 438 30.11 0.94 9.98
CA MET A 438 30.73 0.13 8.92
C MET A 438 29.74 0.00 7.76
N SER A 439 30.02 0.65 6.61
CA SER A 439 29.24 0.48 5.38
C SER A 439 29.84 -0.63 4.49
N VAL A 440 28.96 -1.39 3.82
CA VAL A 440 29.35 -2.40 2.84
C VAL A 440 29.40 -1.76 1.45
N ARG A 441 30.50 -1.99 0.73
CA ARG A 441 30.67 -1.57 -0.66
C ARG A 441 29.88 -2.52 -1.57
N ALA A 442 28.92 -1.99 -2.33
CA ALA A 442 28.32 -2.74 -3.43
C ALA A 442 29.40 -3.01 -4.50
N GLY A 443 29.78 -4.28 -4.67
CA GLY A 443 30.75 -4.70 -5.68
C GLY A 443 30.22 -4.46 -7.09
N GLN A 444 30.87 -3.56 -7.83
CA GLN A 444 30.74 -3.51 -9.28
C GLN A 444 31.47 -4.72 -9.87
N GLY A 445 30.75 -5.56 -10.61
CA GLY A 445 31.37 -6.61 -11.42
C GLY A 445 32.23 -5.97 -12.52
N GLU A 446 33.55 -6.20 -12.44
CA GLU A 446 34.48 -5.90 -13.53
C GLU A 446 34.16 -6.79 -14.74
N ALA A 447 33.44 -6.23 -15.72
CA ALA A 447 33.40 -6.79 -17.07
C ALA A 447 34.75 -6.48 -17.75
N SER A 448 35.73 -7.37 -17.57
CA SER A 448 36.95 -7.41 -18.37
C SER A 448 36.62 -7.94 -19.77
N GLY A 449 36.09 -7.06 -20.62
CA GLY A 449 35.96 -7.28 -22.05
C GLY A 449 37.34 -7.23 -22.72
N GLY A 450 37.91 -8.40 -22.99
CA GLY A 450 39.12 -8.56 -23.77
C GLY A 450 39.00 -7.95 -25.16
N ARG A 451 40.03 -7.19 -25.57
CA ARG A 451 40.32 -6.93 -26.98
C ARG A 451 41.43 -7.88 -27.42
N GLN A 452 41.06 -8.72 -28.39
CA GLN A 452 41.95 -9.50 -29.23
C GLN A 452 43.00 -8.58 -29.91
N ALA A 453 44.21 -9.10 -30.02
CA ALA A 453 45.03 -8.97 -31.21
C ALA A 453 44.83 -10.23 -32.06
#